data_AF-A0A1H9VEU3-F1
#
_entry.id   AF-A0A1H9VEU3-F1
#
_cell.length_a   1.000
_cell.length_b   1.000
_cell.length_c   1.000
_cell.angle_alpha   90.00
_cell.angle_beta   90.00
_cell.angle_gamma   90.00
#
_symmetry.space_group_name_H-M   'P 1'
#
loop_
_entity.id
_entity.type
_entity.pdbx_description
1 polymer ?
#
loop_
_entity_poly.entity_id
_entity_poly.type
_entity_poly.pdbx_seq_one_letter_code
_entity_poly.pdbx_strand_id
1 'polypeptide(L)'
;MSNRHTTLEEWILQRDKQPSLINDTSSKIKKDFSVALQAEAVFRQINLWKEALISRGQYSFCITDFRRLANEFILVFSEDVYAYAFQSLSHEAISKYADSYPALKQRIPDPTAADPSLTQWAEQWLVRPHFRSYKQRLKELSSAEQSFLQTFIAARLQEHVHHPPSRRTFFELTAYHRMWEEGIGAWERSSADPMQFSREEKRFFSALIANDPERALPVCLQITEQLIEKRQTDAYQNALNWVSAVKSFTERDYFESWLALLRRKYRSLRSFIQELDNVDFLAKHNNDNTK
;
A
#
# COMPACT_ATOMS: atom_id res chain seq x y z
N MET A 1 33.24 1.40 19.97
CA MET A 1 32.88 -0.01 19.70
C MET A 1 32.30 -0.07 18.30
N SER A 2 32.98 -0.73 17.36
CA SER A 2 32.62 -0.73 15.95
C SER A 2 31.62 -1.85 15.67
N ASN A 3 30.37 -1.50 15.38
CA ASN A 3 29.36 -2.45 14.90
C ASN A 3 29.69 -2.81 13.45
N ARG A 4 30.33 -3.96 13.25
CA ARG A 4 30.48 -4.52 11.91
C ARG A 4 29.12 -5.04 11.47
N HIS A 5 28.51 -4.36 10.51
CA HIS A 5 27.41 -4.92 9.74
C HIS A 5 27.95 -6.12 8.96
N THR A 6 27.58 -7.33 9.38
CA THR A 6 27.82 -8.56 8.62
C THR A 6 27.11 -8.43 7.29
N THR A 7 27.83 -8.62 6.18
CA THR A 7 27.22 -8.57 4.85
C THR A 7 26.32 -9.80 4.66
N LEU A 8 25.31 -9.69 3.80
CA LEU A 8 24.40 -10.81 3.48
C LEU A 8 25.17 -12.06 3.03
N GLU A 9 26.28 -11.86 2.33
CA GLU A 9 27.19 -12.91 1.85
C GLU A 9 27.91 -13.64 3.01
N GLU A 10 28.37 -12.92 4.02
CA GLU A 10 29.03 -13.50 5.20
C GLU A 10 28.07 -14.37 6.03
N TRP A 11 26.79 -13.98 6.10
CA TRP A 11 25.76 -14.76 6.79
C TRP A 11 25.43 -16.07 6.05
N ILE A 12 25.34 -16.03 4.72
CA ILE A 12 25.07 -17.21 3.88
C ILE A 12 26.22 -18.23 4.02
N LEU A 13 27.47 -17.77 3.98
CA LEU A 13 28.67 -18.62 4.04
C LEU A 13 28.89 -19.30 5.40
N GLN A 14 28.40 -18.73 6.50
CA GLN A 14 28.50 -19.36 7.83
C GLN A 14 27.48 -20.49 8.03
N ARG A 15 26.36 -20.45 7.30
CA ARG A 15 25.25 -21.41 7.46
C ARG A 15 25.55 -22.77 6.85
N ASP A 16 26.25 -22.82 5.72
CA ASP A 16 26.52 -24.07 4.99
C ASP A 16 27.53 -25.00 5.70
N LYS A 17 28.04 -24.61 6.87
CA LYS A 17 29.04 -25.36 7.64
C LYS A 17 28.48 -26.25 8.77
N GLN A 18 27.16 -26.39 8.94
CA GLN A 18 26.61 -27.29 9.98
C GLN A 18 26.09 -28.62 9.40
N PRO A 19 26.63 -29.79 9.81
CA PRO A 19 26.17 -31.09 9.33
C PRO A 19 24.90 -31.55 10.06
N SER A 20 23.92 -32.01 9.28
CA SER A 20 22.61 -32.50 9.75
C SER A 20 22.61 -33.98 10.11
N LEU A 21 22.09 -34.32 11.29
CA LEU A 21 21.59 -35.66 11.63
C LEU A 21 20.10 -35.54 12.01
N ILE A 22 19.29 -36.53 11.59
CA ILE A 22 17.95 -36.96 12.10
C ILE A 22 16.73 -36.73 11.17
N ASN A 23 16.15 -37.88 10.77
CA ASN A 23 14.79 -38.30 10.35
C ASN A 23 13.83 -37.40 9.54
N ASP A 24 13.26 -38.04 8.51
CA ASP A 24 12.79 -37.48 7.25
C ASP A 24 11.40 -36.78 7.26
N THR A 25 10.64 -36.88 8.35
CA THR A 25 9.37 -36.14 8.52
C THR A 25 9.52 -34.92 9.41
N SER A 26 10.48 -34.93 10.34
CA SER A 26 10.86 -33.75 11.15
C SER A 26 11.74 -32.79 10.34
N SER A 27 12.51 -33.31 9.37
CA SER A 27 13.33 -32.51 8.46
C SER A 27 12.48 -31.57 7.60
N LYS A 28 11.36 -32.03 7.05
CA LYS A 28 10.48 -31.24 6.19
C LYS A 28 9.77 -30.12 6.96
N ILE A 29 9.17 -30.44 8.11
CA ILE A 29 8.51 -29.44 8.99
C ILE A 29 9.51 -28.41 9.52
N LYS A 30 10.74 -28.82 9.88
CA LYS A 30 11.81 -27.88 10.27
C LYS A 30 12.29 -27.02 9.11
N LYS A 31 12.30 -27.56 7.88
CA LYS A 31 12.65 -26.81 6.67
C LYS A 31 11.58 -25.76 6.37
N ASP A 32 10.31 -26.13 6.48
CA ASP A 32 9.17 -25.23 6.27
C ASP A 32 9.11 -24.11 7.33
N PHE A 33 9.39 -24.44 8.60
CA PHE A 33 9.47 -23.47 9.70
C PHE A 33 10.70 -22.53 9.57
N SER A 34 11.83 -23.06 9.08
CA SER A 34 13.02 -22.27 8.77
C SER A 34 12.76 -21.26 7.65
N VAL A 35 11.94 -21.63 6.65
CA VAL A 35 11.54 -20.73 5.57
C VAL A 35 10.61 -19.61 6.07
N ALA A 36 9.65 -19.91 6.95
CA ALA A 36 8.78 -18.88 7.54
C ALA A 36 9.55 -17.89 8.44
N LEU A 37 10.48 -18.38 9.26
CA LEU A 37 11.38 -17.53 10.06
C LEU A 37 12.32 -16.68 9.18
N GLN A 38 12.79 -17.23 8.07
CA GLN A 38 13.57 -16.49 7.08
C GLN A 38 12.74 -15.39 6.43
N ALA A 39 11.47 -15.66 6.08
CA ALA A 39 10.57 -14.65 5.55
C ALA A 39 10.34 -13.51 6.57
N GLU A 40 10.09 -13.82 7.84
CA GLU A 40 9.91 -12.79 8.88
C GLU A 40 11.17 -11.94 9.09
N ALA A 41 12.35 -12.57 9.15
CA ALA A 41 13.63 -11.87 9.27
C ALA A 41 13.87 -10.91 8.09
N VAL A 42 13.50 -11.35 6.88
CA VAL A 42 13.61 -10.52 5.66
C VAL A 42 12.60 -9.36 5.70
N PHE A 43 11.34 -9.60 6.09
CA PHE A 43 10.36 -8.52 6.26
C PHE A 43 10.82 -7.47 7.28
N ARG A 44 11.40 -7.91 8.41
CA ARG A 44 12.02 -7.00 9.39
C ARG A 44 13.15 -6.19 8.76
N GLN A 45 14.01 -6.82 7.97
CA GLN A 45 15.13 -6.15 7.32
C GLN A 45 14.67 -5.11 6.27
N ILE A 46 13.64 -5.44 5.48
CA ILE A 46 12.99 -4.53 4.52
C ILE A 46 12.41 -3.32 5.27
N ASN A 47 11.72 -3.54 6.39
CA ASN A 47 11.17 -2.46 7.20
C ASN A 47 12.28 -1.58 7.80
N LEU A 48 13.38 -2.17 8.30
CA LEU A 48 14.53 -1.40 8.79
C LEU A 48 15.16 -0.54 7.69
N TRP A 49 15.26 -1.04 6.46
CA TRP A 49 15.75 -0.26 5.32
C TRP A 49 14.79 0.85 4.92
N LYS A 50 13.48 0.59 4.95
CA LYS A 50 12.45 1.61 4.75
C LYS A 50 12.60 2.75 5.76
N GLU A 51 12.67 2.45 7.04
CA GLU A 51 12.86 3.46 8.11
C GLU A 51 14.18 4.23 7.95
N ALA A 52 15.27 3.54 7.59
CA ALA A 52 16.57 4.17 7.32
C ALA A 52 16.54 5.10 6.10
N LEU A 53 15.75 4.78 5.08
CA LEU A 53 15.59 5.62 3.88
C LEU A 53 14.67 6.82 4.17
N ILE A 54 13.62 6.63 4.97
CA ILE A 54 12.71 7.72 5.40
C ILE A 54 13.48 8.73 6.24
N SER A 55 14.21 8.28 7.25
CA SER A 55 15.01 9.16 8.13
C SER A 55 16.09 9.95 7.38
N ARG A 56 16.55 9.46 6.23
CA ARG A 56 17.53 10.16 5.37
C ARG A 56 16.88 11.09 4.33
N GLY A 57 15.55 11.17 4.27
CA GLY A 57 14.83 11.89 3.23
C GLY A 57 15.07 11.33 1.82
N GLN A 58 15.50 10.06 1.73
CA GLN A 58 15.81 9.36 0.48
C GLN A 58 14.71 8.39 0.06
N TYR A 59 13.72 8.16 0.93
CA TYR A 59 12.68 7.19 0.67
C TYR A 59 11.96 7.45 -0.65
N SER A 60 11.59 8.70 -0.95
CA SER A 60 10.91 9.03 -2.20
C SER A 60 11.77 8.85 -3.46
N PHE A 61 13.10 9.00 -3.36
CA PHE A 61 14.03 8.83 -4.48
C PHE A 61 14.24 7.36 -4.86
N CYS A 62 14.24 6.47 -3.87
CA CYS A 62 14.39 5.04 -4.10
C CYS A 62 13.07 4.30 -3.92
N ILE A 63 11.90 4.94 -3.72
CA ILE A 63 10.68 4.19 -3.41
C ILE A 63 10.28 3.29 -4.56
N THR A 64 10.42 3.75 -5.79
CA THR A 64 10.09 2.96 -6.99
C THR A 64 11.08 1.83 -7.18
N ASP A 65 12.39 2.07 -7.02
CA ASP A 65 13.42 1.03 -7.13
C ASP A 65 13.43 0.08 -5.94
N PHE A 66 13.15 0.55 -4.74
CA PHE A 66 13.01 -0.24 -3.53
C PHE A 66 11.72 -1.05 -3.59
N ARG A 67 10.60 -0.48 -4.03
CA ARG A 67 9.37 -1.24 -4.27
C ARG A 67 9.55 -2.22 -5.42
N ARG A 68 10.26 -1.86 -6.49
CA ARG A 68 10.60 -2.76 -7.59
C ARG A 68 11.47 -3.89 -7.10
N LEU A 69 12.59 -3.63 -6.42
CA LEU A 69 13.49 -4.63 -5.87
C LEU A 69 12.84 -5.46 -4.77
N ALA A 70 12.03 -4.84 -3.90
CA ALA A 70 11.25 -5.56 -2.89
C ALA A 70 10.16 -6.40 -3.54
N ASN A 71 9.50 -5.94 -4.59
CA ASN A 71 8.49 -6.70 -5.33
C ASN A 71 9.12 -7.78 -6.20
N GLU A 72 10.25 -7.54 -6.86
CA GLU A 72 11.04 -8.56 -7.59
C GLU A 72 11.54 -9.60 -6.61
N PHE A 73 12.08 -9.18 -5.46
CA PHE A 73 12.47 -10.07 -4.38
C PHE A 73 11.27 -10.83 -3.83
N ILE A 74 10.15 -10.16 -3.55
CA ILE A 74 8.92 -10.82 -3.09
C ILE A 74 8.40 -11.75 -4.17
N LEU A 75 8.41 -11.42 -5.45
CA LEU A 75 7.93 -12.29 -6.54
C LEU A 75 8.83 -13.53 -6.70
N VAL A 76 10.15 -13.34 -6.71
CA VAL A 76 11.14 -14.44 -6.75
C VAL A 76 11.05 -15.31 -5.48
N PHE A 77 10.92 -14.68 -4.32
CA PHE A 77 10.79 -15.39 -3.05
C PHE A 77 9.39 -15.99 -2.88
N SER A 78 8.35 -15.41 -3.50
CA SER A 78 6.96 -15.83 -3.32
C SER A 78 6.49 -16.85 -4.35
N GLU A 79 6.93 -16.81 -5.61
CA GLU A 79 6.58 -17.88 -6.53
C GLU A 79 7.17 -19.20 -6.06
N ASP A 80 8.45 -19.24 -5.67
CA ASP A 80 9.08 -20.48 -5.21
C ASP A 80 8.60 -20.91 -3.81
N VAL A 81 8.44 -19.98 -2.86
CA VAL A 81 7.99 -20.34 -1.50
C VAL A 81 6.48 -20.56 -1.44
N TYR A 82 5.66 -19.76 -2.14
CA TYR A 82 4.21 -19.98 -2.15
C TYR A 82 3.81 -21.08 -3.12
N ALA A 83 4.40 -21.27 -4.32
CA ALA A 83 4.07 -22.44 -5.13
C ALA A 83 4.48 -23.73 -4.43
N TYR A 84 5.63 -23.74 -3.73
CA TYR A 84 6.02 -24.85 -2.87
C TYR A 84 5.09 -25.03 -1.67
N ALA A 85 4.65 -23.97 -0.99
CA ALA A 85 3.72 -24.07 0.12
C ALA A 85 2.30 -24.48 -0.32
N PHE A 86 1.77 -23.93 -1.42
CA PHE A 86 0.41 -24.20 -1.91
C PHE A 86 0.28 -25.57 -2.58
N GLN A 87 1.31 -26.03 -3.32
CA GLN A 87 1.28 -27.36 -3.95
C GLN A 87 1.56 -28.49 -2.94
N SER A 88 2.16 -28.18 -1.77
CA SER A 88 2.57 -29.18 -0.78
C SER A 88 1.66 -29.29 0.45
N LEU A 89 0.74 -28.35 0.66
CA LEU A 89 -0.13 -28.32 1.85
C LEU A 89 -1.53 -28.85 1.51
N SER A 90 -1.91 -29.96 2.15
CA SER A 90 -3.30 -30.43 2.12
C SER A 90 -4.23 -29.39 2.79
N HIS A 91 -5.50 -29.39 2.41
CA HIS A 91 -6.54 -28.52 2.98
C HIS A 91 -6.60 -28.59 4.53
N GLU A 92 -6.22 -29.73 5.09
CA GLU A 92 -6.13 -30.01 6.53
C GLU A 92 -4.97 -29.25 7.20
N ALA A 93 -3.84 -29.08 6.51
CA ALA A 93 -2.69 -28.33 7.00
C ALA A 93 -2.97 -26.82 7.02
N ILE A 94 -3.64 -26.29 5.99
CA ILE A 94 -4.11 -24.89 5.96
C ILE A 94 -5.02 -24.60 7.16
N SER A 95 -5.97 -25.51 7.45
CA SER A 95 -6.88 -25.39 8.60
C SER A 95 -6.14 -25.42 9.95
N LYS A 96 -5.08 -26.22 10.08
CA LYS A 96 -4.31 -26.38 11.32
C LYS A 96 -3.42 -25.18 11.66
N TYR A 97 -2.93 -24.45 10.65
CA TYR A 97 -2.04 -23.29 10.85
C TYR A 97 -2.73 -21.94 10.75
N ALA A 98 -3.98 -21.91 10.32
CA ALA A 98 -4.79 -20.72 10.24
C ALA A 98 -5.05 -20.05 11.61
N ASP A 99 -4.87 -20.78 12.71
CA ASP A 99 -4.93 -20.23 14.07
C ASP A 99 -3.68 -19.43 14.46
N SER A 100 -2.53 -19.74 13.85
CA SER A 100 -1.25 -19.05 14.06
C SER A 100 -1.06 -17.83 13.14
N TYR A 101 -1.85 -17.73 12.07
CA TYR A 101 -1.80 -16.63 11.09
C TYR A 101 -3.22 -16.14 10.73
N PRO A 102 -3.88 -15.37 11.62
CA PRO A 102 -5.27 -14.93 11.45
C PRO A 102 -5.53 -14.18 10.13
N ALA A 103 -4.51 -13.50 9.60
CA ALA A 103 -4.57 -12.74 8.35
C ALA A 103 -4.84 -13.60 7.10
N LEU A 104 -4.49 -14.89 7.13
CA LEU A 104 -4.76 -15.82 6.02
C LEU A 104 -6.20 -16.37 6.05
N LYS A 105 -6.75 -16.59 7.25
CA LYS A 105 -8.11 -17.08 7.47
C LYS A 105 -9.18 -16.03 7.11
N GLN A 106 -8.82 -14.74 7.16
CA GLN A 106 -9.73 -13.61 6.93
C GLN A 106 -9.80 -13.12 5.47
N ARG A 107 -8.87 -13.54 4.59
CA ARG A 107 -8.75 -12.98 3.24
C ARG A 107 -9.52 -13.73 2.15
N ILE A 108 -9.96 -14.95 2.42
CA ILE A 108 -10.85 -15.67 1.51
C ILE A 108 -12.06 -16.05 2.36
N PRO A 109 -13.15 -15.26 2.31
CA PRO A 109 -14.41 -15.71 2.88
C PRO A 109 -14.73 -17.07 2.25
N ASP A 110 -14.94 -18.10 3.06
CA ASP A 110 -15.34 -19.42 2.56
C ASP A 110 -16.63 -19.24 1.75
N PRO A 111 -16.59 -19.42 0.41
CA PRO A 111 -17.77 -19.23 -0.43
C PRO A 111 -18.90 -20.19 -0.05
N THR A 112 -18.59 -21.29 0.64
CA THR A 112 -19.59 -22.27 1.08
C THR A 112 -20.31 -21.90 2.38
N ALA A 113 -19.82 -20.91 3.13
CA ALA A 113 -20.48 -20.39 4.32
C ALA A 113 -21.48 -19.25 4.02
N ALA A 114 -21.41 -18.67 2.81
CA ALA A 114 -22.28 -17.58 2.40
C ALA A 114 -23.55 -18.10 1.72
N ASP A 115 -24.66 -17.40 1.94
CA ASP A 115 -25.91 -17.64 1.21
C ASP A 115 -25.63 -17.61 -0.30
N PRO A 116 -25.90 -18.71 -1.05
CA PRO A 116 -25.74 -18.74 -2.50
C PRO A 116 -26.43 -17.58 -3.23
N SER A 117 -27.54 -17.08 -2.67
CA SER A 117 -28.26 -15.93 -3.22
C SER A 117 -27.44 -14.64 -3.20
N LEU A 118 -26.61 -14.44 -2.16
CA LEU A 118 -25.78 -13.27 -1.98
C LEU A 118 -24.59 -13.27 -2.94
N THR A 119 -23.95 -14.42 -3.10
CA THR A 119 -22.87 -14.61 -4.09
C THR A 119 -23.39 -14.38 -5.50
N GLN A 120 -24.52 -14.98 -5.86
CA GLN A 120 -25.15 -14.78 -7.17
C GLN A 120 -25.47 -13.30 -7.44
N TRP A 121 -26.00 -12.59 -6.44
CA TRP A 121 -26.24 -11.16 -6.56
C TRP A 121 -24.94 -10.38 -6.78
N ALA A 122 -23.87 -10.70 -6.04
CA ALA A 122 -22.58 -10.02 -6.16
C ALA A 122 -21.97 -10.20 -7.55
N GLU A 123 -22.02 -11.43 -8.10
CA GLU A 123 -21.56 -11.73 -9.45
C GLU A 123 -22.34 -10.96 -10.52
N GLN A 124 -23.66 -10.90 -10.41
CA GLN A 124 -24.50 -10.10 -11.32
C GLN A 124 -24.19 -8.61 -11.20
N TRP A 125 -23.98 -8.11 -9.98
CA TRP A 125 -23.65 -6.71 -9.72
C TRP A 125 -22.28 -6.34 -10.31
N LEU A 126 -21.28 -7.24 -10.26
CA LEU A 126 -19.93 -7.01 -10.79
C LEU A 126 -19.91 -6.80 -12.32
N VAL A 127 -20.92 -7.27 -13.05
CA VAL A 127 -21.04 -7.01 -14.50
C VAL A 127 -21.29 -5.53 -14.79
N ARG A 128 -22.02 -4.82 -13.92
CA ARG A 128 -22.35 -3.39 -14.04
C ARG A 128 -22.28 -2.73 -12.67
N PRO A 129 -21.07 -2.53 -12.13
CA PRO A 129 -20.89 -2.08 -10.77
C PRO A 129 -21.41 -0.64 -10.63
N HIS A 130 -22.27 -0.43 -9.63
CA HIS A 130 -22.81 0.88 -9.31
C HIS A 130 -22.90 1.05 -7.79
N PHE A 131 -22.20 2.04 -7.25
CA PHE A 131 -22.05 2.19 -5.81
C PHE A 131 -23.37 2.40 -5.06
N ARG A 132 -24.34 3.13 -5.65
CA ARG A 132 -25.68 3.31 -5.05
C ARG A 132 -26.44 2.00 -4.81
N SER A 133 -26.42 1.07 -5.77
CA SER A 133 -27.13 -0.21 -5.63
C SER A 133 -26.44 -1.10 -4.60
N TYR A 134 -25.11 -1.07 -4.54
CA TYR A 134 -24.34 -1.72 -3.47
C TYR A 134 -24.73 -1.21 -2.08
N LYS A 135 -24.77 0.12 -1.88
CA LYS A 135 -25.21 0.72 -0.61
C LYS A 135 -26.64 0.37 -0.23
N GLN A 136 -27.54 0.27 -1.21
CA GLN A 136 -28.91 -0.13 -0.95
C GLN A 136 -28.95 -1.58 -0.47
N ARG A 137 -28.23 -2.48 -1.14
CA ARG A 137 -28.15 -3.88 -0.76
C ARG A 137 -27.61 -4.08 0.65
N LEU A 138 -26.55 -3.36 1.03
CA LEU A 138 -25.96 -3.47 2.38
C LEU A 138 -26.96 -3.20 3.52
N LYS A 139 -27.98 -2.36 3.32
CA LYS A 139 -28.97 -2.04 4.35
C LYS A 139 -29.86 -3.22 4.74
N GLU A 140 -29.97 -4.19 3.86
CA GLU A 140 -30.83 -5.37 4.01
C GLU A 140 -30.07 -6.55 4.65
N LEU A 141 -28.75 -6.43 4.77
CA LEU A 141 -27.86 -7.51 5.16
C LEU A 141 -27.44 -7.40 6.63
N SER A 142 -27.25 -8.56 7.26
CA SER A 142 -26.61 -8.66 8.57
C SER A 142 -25.14 -8.23 8.52
N SER A 143 -24.54 -7.93 9.67
CA SER A 143 -23.13 -7.52 9.73
C SER A 143 -22.16 -8.56 9.13
N ALA A 144 -22.47 -9.86 9.29
CA ALA A 144 -21.64 -10.93 8.73
C ALA A 144 -21.72 -10.95 7.20
N GLU A 145 -22.93 -10.83 6.63
CA GLU A 145 -23.16 -10.75 5.19
C GLU A 145 -22.57 -9.47 4.58
N GLN A 146 -22.65 -8.33 5.27
CA GLN A 146 -22.01 -7.08 4.84
C GLN A 146 -20.50 -7.24 4.76
N SER A 147 -19.88 -7.85 5.78
CA SER A 147 -18.43 -8.11 5.79
C SER A 147 -18.03 -9.07 4.68
N PHE A 148 -18.80 -10.14 4.45
CA PHE A 148 -18.59 -11.05 3.33
C PHE A 148 -18.63 -10.31 1.99
N LEU A 149 -19.71 -9.55 1.77
CA LEU A 149 -19.96 -8.87 0.50
C LEU A 149 -18.90 -7.81 0.22
N GLN A 150 -18.49 -7.06 1.24
CA GLN A 150 -17.40 -6.09 1.15
C GLN A 150 -16.11 -6.76 0.67
N THR A 151 -15.65 -7.81 1.35
CA THR A 151 -14.41 -8.50 1.02
C THR A 151 -14.47 -9.13 -0.37
N PHE A 152 -15.57 -9.81 -0.69
CA PHE A 152 -15.78 -10.48 -1.97
C PHE A 152 -15.78 -9.49 -3.13
N ILE A 153 -16.57 -8.42 -3.05
CA ILE A 153 -16.68 -7.42 -4.12
C ILE A 153 -15.39 -6.62 -4.26
N ALA A 154 -14.74 -6.23 -3.16
CA ALA A 154 -13.49 -5.51 -3.22
C ALA A 154 -12.39 -6.32 -3.95
N ALA A 155 -12.25 -7.60 -3.62
CA ALA A 155 -11.29 -8.48 -4.28
C ALA A 155 -11.56 -8.58 -5.79
N ARG A 156 -12.81 -8.81 -6.19
CA ARG A 156 -13.20 -8.92 -7.61
C ARG A 156 -13.07 -7.61 -8.38
N LEU A 157 -13.49 -6.49 -7.81
CA LEU A 157 -13.33 -5.18 -8.47
C LEU A 157 -11.87 -4.80 -8.66
N GLN A 158 -10.99 -5.22 -7.74
CA GLN A 158 -9.56 -4.93 -7.82
C GLN A 158 -8.92 -5.58 -9.05
N GLU A 159 -9.34 -6.80 -9.42
CA GLU A 159 -8.90 -7.48 -10.66
C GLU A 159 -9.24 -6.67 -11.92
N HIS A 160 -10.31 -5.88 -11.85
CA HIS A 160 -10.84 -5.09 -12.97
C HIS A 160 -10.57 -3.58 -12.84
N VAL A 161 -9.65 -3.15 -11.97
CA VAL A 161 -9.38 -1.72 -11.71
C VAL A 161 -8.82 -0.96 -12.92
N HIS A 162 -8.36 -1.66 -13.94
CA HIS A 162 -7.94 -1.08 -15.22
C HIS A 162 -9.14 -0.57 -16.05
N HIS A 163 -10.35 -1.06 -15.79
CA HIS A 163 -11.57 -0.57 -16.43
C HIS A 163 -12.13 0.66 -15.68
N PRO A 164 -12.32 1.82 -16.34
CA PRO A 164 -12.70 3.07 -15.65
C PRO A 164 -14.00 3.00 -14.82
N PRO A 165 -15.08 2.30 -15.22
CA PRO A 165 -16.28 2.16 -14.39
C PRO A 165 -16.02 1.34 -13.12
N SER A 166 -15.33 0.20 -13.24
CA SER A 166 -14.97 -0.67 -12.12
C SER A 166 -14.02 0.05 -11.16
N ARG A 167 -13.03 0.77 -11.69
CA ARG A 167 -12.10 1.61 -10.92
C ARG A 167 -12.81 2.63 -10.06
N ARG A 168 -13.71 3.42 -10.65
CA ARG A 168 -14.47 4.45 -9.92
C ARG A 168 -15.26 3.83 -8.78
N THR A 169 -15.97 2.75 -9.06
CA THR A 169 -16.75 2.04 -8.03
C THR A 169 -15.87 1.42 -6.95
N PHE A 170 -14.70 0.90 -7.32
CA PHE A 170 -13.71 0.39 -6.37
C PHE A 170 -13.26 1.47 -5.38
N PHE A 171 -12.89 2.65 -5.87
CA PHE A 171 -12.47 3.76 -4.98
C PHE A 171 -13.61 4.31 -4.12
N GLU A 172 -14.86 4.32 -4.60
CA GLU A 172 -16.01 4.65 -3.76
C GLU A 172 -16.21 3.61 -2.65
N LEU A 173 -16.08 2.33 -2.97
CA LEU A 173 -16.21 1.23 -2.02
C LEU A 173 -15.10 1.27 -0.97
N THR A 174 -13.84 1.41 -1.38
CA THR A 174 -12.72 1.47 -0.44
C THR A 174 -12.78 2.71 0.45
N ALA A 175 -13.22 3.85 -0.08
CA ALA A 175 -13.45 5.05 0.74
C ALA A 175 -14.57 4.85 1.76
N TYR A 176 -15.68 4.24 1.34
CA TYR A 176 -16.84 4.01 2.19
C TYR A 176 -16.55 3.04 3.34
N HIS A 177 -15.80 1.96 3.05
CA HIS A 177 -15.44 0.94 4.03
C HIS A 177 -14.10 1.21 4.73
N ARG A 178 -13.43 2.33 4.44
CA ARG A 178 -12.11 2.68 4.99
C ARG A 178 -11.03 1.62 4.70
N MET A 179 -11.12 0.98 3.54
CA MET A 179 -10.15 -0.01 3.05
C MET A 179 -8.95 0.72 2.41
N TRP A 180 -8.21 1.46 3.24
CA TRP A 180 -7.16 2.38 2.79
C TRP A 180 -6.01 1.68 2.09
N GLU A 181 -5.59 0.53 2.63
CA GLU A 181 -4.50 -0.28 2.09
C GLU A 181 -4.82 -0.77 0.67
N GLU A 182 -6.03 -1.30 0.47
CA GLU A 182 -6.49 -1.80 -0.81
C GLU A 182 -6.66 -0.68 -1.83
N GLY A 183 -7.17 0.48 -1.40
CA GLY A 183 -7.30 1.67 -2.24
C GLY A 183 -5.94 2.22 -2.70
N ILE A 184 -4.98 2.36 -1.78
CA ILE A 184 -3.62 2.81 -2.10
C ILE A 184 -2.93 1.80 -3.03
N GLY A 185 -2.96 0.51 -2.69
CA GLY A 185 -2.32 -0.54 -3.48
C GLY A 185 -2.93 -0.69 -4.88
N ALA A 186 -4.23 -0.39 -5.04
CA ALA A 186 -4.85 -0.33 -6.36
C ALA A 186 -4.41 0.90 -7.16
N TRP A 187 -4.33 2.07 -6.53
CA TRP A 187 -3.82 3.28 -7.18
C TRP A 187 -2.38 3.09 -7.67
N GLU A 188 -1.50 2.59 -6.81
CA GLU A 188 -0.07 2.37 -7.11
C GLU A 188 0.14 1.40 -8.27
N ARG A 189 -0.66 0.33 -8.37
CA ARG A 189 -0.55 -0.67 -9.45
C ARG A 189 -1.11 -0.20 -10.78
N SER A 190 -2.00 0.78 -10.77
CA SER A 190 -2.79 1.13 -11.96
C SER A 190 -2.05 1.98 -13.00
N SER A 191 -0.75 2.25 -12.81
CA SER A 191 0.09 3.15 -13.64
C SER A 191 -0.56 4.52 -13.92
N ALA A 192 -1.49 4.94 -13.07
CA ALA A 192 -2.33 6.08 -13.36
C ALA A 192 -1.51 7.36 -13.28
N ASP A 193 -1.66 8.18 -14.31
CA ASP A 193 -1.13 9.53 -14.31
C ASP A 193 -1.69 10.30 -13.10
N PRO A 194 -0.84 10.80 -12.17
CA PRO A 194 -1.30 11.58 -11.02
C PRO A 194 -2.02 12.88 -11.42
N MET A 195 -1.96 13.29 -12.69
CA MET A 195 -2.77 14.38 -13.25
C MET A 195 -4.24 13.98 -13.48
N GLN A 196 -4.53 12.69 -13.63
CA GLN A 196 -5.81 12.18 -14.10
C GLN A 196 -6.60 11.46 -13.01
N PHE A 197 -6.57 11.98 -11.78
CA PHE A 197 -7.46 11.49 -10.74
C PHE A 197 -8.93 11.71 -11.13
N SER A 198 -9.68 10.61 -11.16
CA SER A 198 -11.14 10.64 -11.17
C SER A 198 -11.68 11.34 -9.93
N ARG A 199 -12.95 11.75 -9.99
CA ARG A 199 -13.63 12.38 -8.86
C ARG A 199 -13.65 11.46 -7.64
N GLU A 200 -13.83 10.16 -7.87
CA GLU A 200 -13.89 9.12 -6.86
C GLU A 200 -12.54 8.93 -6.18
N GLU A 201 -11.44 8.96 -6.92
CA GLU A 201 -10.09 8.92 -6.33
C GLU A 201 -9.77 10.16 -5.51
N LYS A 202 -10.10 11.35 -6.01
CA LYS A 202 -9.93 12.59 -5.23
C LYS A 202 -10.68 12.52 -3.91
N ARG A 203 -11.91 11.97 -3.92
CA ARG A 203 -12.70 11.73 -2.70
C ARG A 203 -12.05 10.69 -1.79
N PHE A 204 -11.53 9.60 -2.34
CA PHE A 204 -10.79 8.59 -1.57
C PHE A 204 -9.60 9.21 -0.84
N PHE A 205 -8.74 9.96 -1.54
CA PHE A 205 -7.58 10.59 -0.90
C PHE A 205 -7.96 11.67 0.10
N SER A 206 -9.00 12.46 -0.19
CA SER A 206 -9.51 13.44 0.78
C SER A 206 -10.01 12.75 2.06
N ALA A 207 -10.72 11.62 1.93
CA ALA A 207 -11.16 10.83 3.06
C ALA A 207 -9.99 10.17 3.81
N LEU A 208 -8.98 9.67 3.09
CA LEU A 208 -7.77 9.09 3.66
C LEU A 208 -7.02 10.12 4.51
N ILE A 209 -6.77 11.33 3.99
CA ILE A 209 -6.13 12.43 4.72
C ILE A 209 -6.91 12.76 6.02
N ALA A 210 -8.24 12.84 5.92
CA ALA A 210 -9.07 13.22 7.06
C ALA A 210 -9.19 12.14 8.15
N ASN A 211 -9.06 10.85 7.80
CA ASN A 211 -9.32 9.75 8.73
C ASN A 211 -8.06 8.98 9.16
N ASP A 212 -6.99 8.98 8.35
CA ASP A 212 -5.73 8.28 8.61
C ASP A 212 -4.55 9.06 7.99
N PRO A 213 -4.18 10.22 8.58
CA PRO A 213 -3.15 11.11 8.04
C PRO A 213 -1.76 10.48 8.00
N GLU A 214 -1.45 9.58 8.95
CA GLU A 214 -0.17 8.86 9.00
C GLU A 214 0.02 8.02 7.73
N ARG A 215 -1.04 7.31 7.31
CA ARG A 215 -1.04 6.51 6.08
C ARG A 215 -1.14 7.37 4.83
N ALA A 216 -1.85 8.50 4.91
CA ALA A 216 -1.99 9.44 3.80
C ALA A 216 -0.65 10.09 3.41
N LEU A 217 0.17 10.42 4.41
CA LEU A 217 1.42 11.18 4.25
C LEU A 217 2.32 10.62 3.14
N PRO A 218 2.84 9.37 3.20
CA PRO A 218 3.78 8.87 2.20
C PRO A 218 3.20 8.90 0.78
N VAL A 219 1.90 8.69 0.62
CA VAL A 219 1.24 8.72 -0.69
C VAL A 219 1.16 10.15 -1.22
N CYS A 220 0.82 11.12 -0.39
CA CYS A 220 0.80 12.54 -0.77
C CYS A 220 2.19 13.03 -1.19
N LEU A 221 3.24 12.62 -0.46
CA LEU A 221 4.63 12.94 -0.81
C LEU A 221 4.99 12.35 -2.18
N GLN A 222 4.65 11.07 -2.40
CA GLN A 222 4.90 10.39 -3.67
C GLN A 222 4.17 11.08 -4.84
N ILE A 223 2.88 11.40 -4.69
CA ILE A 223 2.09 12.07 -5.72
C ILE A 223 2.71 13.44 -6.06
N THR A 224 3.10 14.20 -5.02
CA THR A 224 3.75 15.50 -5.18
C THR A 224 5.00 15.39 -6.06
N GLU A 225 5.88 14.45 -5.74
CA GLU A 225 7.14 14.28 -6.49
C GLU A 225 6.90 13.81 -7.93
N GLN A 226 6.00 12.85 -8.14
CA GLN A 226 5.64 12.38 -9.49
C GLN A 226 5.07 13.52 -10.36
N LEU A 227 4.30 14.44 -9.78
CA LEU A 227 3.77 15.61 -10.47
C LEU A 227 4.88 16.61 -10.83
N ILE A 228 5.82 16.88 -9.91
CA ILE A 228 6.97 17.75 -10.20
C ILE A 228 7.84 17.17 -11.32
N GLU A 229 8.03 15.84 -11.32
CA GLU A 229 8.87 15.16 -12.30
C GLU A 229 8.31 15.19 -13.73
N LYS A 230 7.01 15.46 -13.91
CA LYS A 230 6.41 15.68 -15.24
C LYS A 230 6.88 16.96 -15.93
N ARG A 231 7.43 17.93 -15.18
CA ARG A 231 7.96 19.21 -15.69
C ARG A 231 6.97 20.02 -16.54
N GLN A 232 5.69 19.95 -16.21
CA GLN A 232 4.62 20.71 -16.85
C GLN A 232 4.04 21.73 -15.86
N THR A 233 3.68 22.92 -16.34
CA THR A 233 3.11 23.98 -15.50
C THR A 233 1.87 23.52 -14.74
N ASP A 234 0.96 22.82 -15.41
CA ASP A 234 -0.27 22.29 -14.78
C ASP A 234 0.06 21.23 -13.72
N ALA A 235 1.11 20.44 -13.95
CA ALA A 235 1.56 19.45 -12.98
C ALA A 235 2.19 20.09 -11.75
N TYR A 236 2.92 21.20 -11.91
CA TYR A 236 3.41 21.99 -10.78
C TYR A 236 2.25 22.55 -9.94
N GLN A 237 1.22 23.11 -10.57
CA GLN A 237 0.05 23.61 -9.84
C GLN A 237 -0.67 22.50 -9.07
N ASN A 238 -0.82 21.31 -9.67
CA ASN A 238 -1.36 20.15 -8.96
C ASN A 238 -0.44 19.69 -7.83
N ALA A 239 0.88 19.71 -7.99
CA ALA A 239 1.82 19.38 -6.93
C ALA A 239 1.67 20.34 -5.75
N LEU A 240 1.50 21.64 -5.99
CA LEU A 240 1.28 22.63 -4.94
C LEU A 240 -0.01 22.40 -4.15
N ASN A 241 -1.07 21.91 -4.80
CA ASN A 241 -2.29 21.50 -4.11
C ASN A 241 -2.01 20.37 -3.11
N TRP A 242 -1.18 19.39 -3.48
CA TRP A 242 -0.77 18.31 -2.58
C TRP A 242 0.19 18.78 -1.49
N VAL A 243 1.14 19.67 -1.79
CA VAL A 243 1.99 20.33 -0.77
C VAL A 243 1.13 21.04 0.27
N SER A 244 0.12 21.78 -0.17
CA SER A 244 -0.83 22.46 0.71
C SER A 244 -1.65 21.48 1.54
N ALA A 245 -2.06 20.35 0.94
CA ALA A 245 -2.73 19.29 1.67
C ALA A 245 -1.82 18.72 2.77
N VAL A 246 -0.57 18.34 2.46
CA VAL A 246 0.42 17.85 3.45
C VAL A 246 0.59 18.84 4.60
N LYS A 247 0.68 20.14 4.31
CA LYS A 247 0.77 21.19 5.34
C LYS A 247 -0.39 21.16 6.32
N SER A 248 -1.60 20.84 5.86
CA SER A 248 -2.82 20.92 6.69
C SER A 248 -2.91 19.84 7.77
N PHE A 249 -2.16 18.73 7.65
CA PHE A 249 -2.25 17.59 8.57
C PHE A 249 -0.90 17.14 9.15
N THR A 250 0.18 17.88 8.89
CA THR A 250 1.52 17.55 9.41
C THR A 250 2.01 18.60 10.41
N GLU A 251 2.88 18.18 11.32
CA GLU A 251 3.58 19.09 12.23
C GLU A 251 4.42 20.10 11.45
N ARG A 252 4.43 21.35 11.93
CA ARG A 252 5.11 22.45 11.25
C ARG A 252 6.58 22.16 10.97
N ASP A 253 7.32 21.67 11.97
CA ASP A 253 8.76 21.42 11.85
C ASP A 253 9.07 20.32 10.83
N TYR A 254 8.22 19.29 10.77
CA TYR A 254 8.31 18.25 9.76
C TYR A 254 8.05 18.82 8.36
N PHE A 255 6.97 19.59 8.20
CA PHE A 255 6.60 20.20 6.93
C PHE A 255 7.70 21.12 6.39
N GLU A 256 8.24 22.01 7.22
CA GLU A 256 9.34 22.91 6.84
C GLU A 256 10.60 22.14 6.43
N SER A 257 10.93 21.07 7.16
CA SER A 257 12.05 20.19 6.83
C SER A 257 11.86 19.51 5.48
N TRP A 258 10.67 18.97 5.22
CA TRP A 258 10.33 18.37 3.93
C TRP A 258 10.34 19.38 2.79
N LEU A 259 9.80 20.59 3.01
CA LEU A 259 9.78 21.66 2.02
C LEU A 259 11.21 22.10 1.63
N ALA A 260 12.11 22.19 2.60
CA ALA A 260 13.53 22.45 2.34
C ALA A 260 14.18 21.34 1.49
N LEU A 261 13.82 20.07 1.72
CA LEU A 261 14.27 18.95 0.89
C LEU A 261 13.76 19.07 -0.55
N LEU A 262 12.48 19.40 -0.75
CA LEU A 262 11.91 19.64 -2.09
C LEU A 262 12.64 20.76 -2.83
N ARG A 263 12.85 21.92 -2.18
CA ARG A 263 13.59 23.05 -2.75
C ARG A 263 14.99 22.65 -3.19
N ARG A 264 15.69 21.89 -2.34
CA ARG A 264 17.04 21.39 -2.65
C ARG A 264 17.04 20.40 -3.82
N LYS A 265 16.10 19.44 -3.83
CA LYS A 265 15.99 18.38 -4.86
C LYS A 265 15.68 18.98 -6.24
N TYR A 266 14.73 19.91 -6.30
CA TYR A 266 14.21 20.46 -7.55
C TYR A 266 14.72 21.88 -7.87
N ARG A 267 15.87 22.27 -7.32
CA ARG A 267 16.47 23.62 -7.50
C ARG A 267 16.64 24.08 -8.96
N SER A 268 16.75 23.15 -9.91
CA SER A 268 16.89 23.44 -11.34
C SER A 268 15.55 23.77 -12.01
N LEU A 269 14.42 23.39 -11.40
CA LEU A 269 13.07 23.64 -11.90
C LEU A 269 12.59 25.01 -11.41
N ARG A 270 13.19 26.08 -11.94
CA ARG A 270 12.96 27.47 -11.47
C ARG A 270 11.48 27.85 -11.39
N SER A 271 10.68 27.47 -12.39
CA SER A 271 9.24 27.73 -12.41
C SER A 271 8.51 27.07 -11.24
N PHE A 272 8.84 25.81 -10.93
CA PHE A 272 8.27 25.12 -9.77
C PHE A 272 8.68 25.79 -8.45
N ILE A 273 9.96 26.16 -8.31
CA ILE A 273 10.46 26.83 -7.09
C ILE A 273 9.77 28.18 -6.88
N GLN A 274 9.61 28.98 -7.93
CA GLN A 274 8.92 30.26 -7.85
C GLN A 274 7.47 30.11 -7.37
N GLU A 275 6.75 29.13 -7.91
CA GLU A 275 5.38 28.80 -7.49
C GLU A 275 5.33 28.28 -6.04
N LEU A 276 6.29 27.45 -5.65
CA LEU A 276 6.41 26.91 -4.29
C LEU A 276 6.62 28.00 -3.24
N ASP A 277 7.45 28.99 -3.56
CA ASP A 277 7.71 30.13 -2.66
C ASP A 277 6.49 31.05 -2.52
N ASN A 278 5.65 31.15 -3.55
CA ASN A 278 4.37 31.87 -3.46
C ASN A 278 3.39 31.19 -2.47
N VAL A 279 3.34 29.86 -2.46
CA VAL A 279 2.48 29.10 -1.51
C VAL A 279 2.95 29.31 -0.07
N ASP A 280 4.27 29.33 0.16
CA ASP A 280 4.84 29.60 1.48
C ASP A 280 4.55 31.04 1.94
N PHE A 281 4.62 32.00 1.03
CA PHE A 281 4.29 33.41 1.28
C PHE A 281 2.82 33.61 1.68
N LEU A 282 1.88 33.04 0.94
CA LEU A 282 0.44 33.16 1.23
C LEU A 282 0.07 32.54 2.58
N ALA A 283 0.74 31.45 2.98
CA ALA A 283 0.46 30.81 4.25
C ALA A 283 0.99 31.59 5.46
N LYS A 284 2.05 32.39 5.31
CA LYS A 284 2.57 33.25 6.39
C LYS A 284 1.63 34.42 6.68
N HIS A 285 1.03 35.01 5.66
CA HIS A 285 0.15 36.18 5.83
C HIS A 285 -1.27 35.86 6.33
N ASN A 286 -1.77 34.65 6.13
CA ASN A 286 -3.11 34.26 6.64
C ASN A 286 -3.15 34.01 8.16
N ASN A 287 -2.01 33.73 8.80
CA ASN A 287 -1.92 33.54 10.25
C ASN A 287 -1.78 34.85 11.04
N ASP A 288 -1.38 35.94 10.40
CA ASP A 288 -1.26 37.25 11.06
C ASP A 288 -2.59 38.01 11.12
N ASN A 289 -3.59 37.60 10.34
CA ASN A 289 -4.93 38.23 10.30
C ASN A 289 -5.98 37.55 11.19
N THR A 290 -5.60 36.52 11.96
CA THR A 290 -6.51 35.78 12.86
C THR A 290 -6.18 35.97 14.35
N LYS A 291 -5.33 36.95 14.69
CA LYS A 291 -5.14 37.47 16.05
C LYS A 291 -5.86 38.79 16.24
#